data_AF-A0A8S3JTF6-F1
#
_entry.id   AF-A0A8S3JTF6-F1
#
_cell.length_a   1.000
_cell.length_b   1.000
_cell.length_c   1.000
_cell.angle_alpha   90.00
_cell.angle_beta   90.00
_cell.angle_gamma   90.00
#
_symmetry.space_group_name_H-M   'P 1'
#
loop_
_entity.id
_entity.type
_entity.pdbx_description
1 polymer ?
#
loop_
_entity_poly.entity_id
_entity_poly.type
_entity_poly.pdbx_seq_one_letter_code
_entity_poly.pdbx_strand_id
1 'polypeptide(L)'
;DCIRQWVDLCKSKRIPCSDVFSLNTTLGDAVKIRAWQIAGLPVDSFSVDNGIIATNARRWPLCIDPQSQANKWIKNMERDNRLAVVKLQDPNYARTLENAIQFGTPVLLENINEELDPILDNVLLKATFKQQGVEV
;
A
#
# COMPACT_ATOMS: atom_id res chain seq x y z
N ASP A 1 16.76 -3.65 14.67
CA ASP A 1 16.51 -4.14 16.05
C ASP A 1 15.15 -4.77 16.28
N CYS A 2 14.02 -4.20 15.83
CA CYS A 2 12.69 -4.79 16.06
C CYS A 2 12.56 -6.25 15.58
N ILE A 3 12.97 -6.58 14.34
CA ILE A 3 12.87 -7.96 13.81
C ILE A 3 13.61 -8.96 14.72
N ARG A 4 14.81 -8.61 15.19
CA ARG A 4 15.58 -9.48 16.10
C ARG A 4 14.82 -9.69 17.42
N GLN A 5 14.30 -8.62 18.02
CA GLN A 5 13.51 -8.71 19.25
C GLN A 5 12.29 -9.63 19.09
N TRP A 6 11.61 -9.58 17.95
CA TRP A 6 10.48 -10.47 17.66
C TRP A 6 10.93 -11.93 17.49
N VAL A 7 12.02 -12.19 16.78
CA VAL A 7 12.57 -13.55 16.62
C VAL A 7 13.02 -14.11 17.97
N ASP A 8 13.72 -13.31 18.77
CA ASP A 8 14.18 -13.69 20.11
C ASP A 8 13.00 -13.99 21.04
N LEU A 9 11.92 -13.20 20.96
CA LEU A 9 10.69 -13.46 21.70
C LEU A 9 10.04 -14.78 21.27
N CYS A 10 9.91 -15.05 19.97
CA CYS A 10 9.39 -16.32 19.47
C CYS A 10 10.21 -17.51 19.98
N LYS A 11 11.54 -17.41 19.91
CA LYS A 11 12.47 -18.43 20.44
C LYS A 11 12.30 -18.63 21.94
N SER A 12 12.23 -17.56 22.72
CA SER A 12 12.02 -17.62 24.18
C SER A 12 10.70 -18.30 24.56
N LYS A 13 9.66 -18.13 23.72
CA LYS A 13 8.33 -18.72 23.89
C LYS A 13 8.20 -20.11 23.26
N ARG A 14 9.30 -20.67 22.71
CA ARG A 14 9.34 -21.97 22.01
C ARG A 14 8.35 -22.04 20.84
N ILE A 15 8.09 -20.91 20.17
CA ILE A 15 7.30 -20.86 18.94
C ILE A 15 8.22 -21.23 17.78
N PRO A 16 7.88 -22.23 16.95
CA PRO A 16 8.68 -22.58 15.78
C PRO A 16 8.77 -21.41 14.80
N CYS A 17 9.99 -20.96 14.50
CA CYS A 17 10.26 -19.92 13.52
C CYS A 17 11.62 -20.15 12.85
N SER A 18 11.81 -19.59 11.66
CA SER A 18 13.11 -19.58 10.99
C SER A 18 14.16 -18.83 11.83
N ASP A 19 15.41 -19.30 11.78
CA ASP A 19 16.50 -18.65 12.51
C ASP A 19 16.83 -17.26 11.99
N VAL A 20 16.70 -17.07 10.67
CA VAL A 20 16.87 -15.79 9.99
C VAL A 20 15.55 -15.45 9.32
N PHE A 21 14.99 -14.30 9.71
CA PHE A 21 13.77 -13.76 9.09
C PHE A 21 14.13 -12.88 7.90
N SER A 22 13.44 -13.07 6.77
CA SER A 22 13.44 -12.16 5.64
C SER A 22 12.02 -12.01 5.11
N LEU A 23 11.55 -10.76 5.03
CA LEU A 23 10.20 -10.42 4.56
C LEU A 23 10.00 -10.87 3.10
N ASN A 24 10.96 -10.57 2.24
CA ASN A 24 10.99 -11.04 0.86
C ASN A 24 10.87 -12.58 0.74
N THR A 25 11.62 -13.37 1.51
CA THR A 25 11.49 -14.83 1.42
C THR A 25 10.16 -15.38 1.96
N THR A 26 9.50 -14.63 2.85
CA THR A 26 8.30 -15.11 3.56
C THR A 26 7.02 -14.71 2.83
N LEU A 27 6.95 -13.48 2.32
CA LEU A 27 5.76 -12.87 1.70
C LEU A 27 6.01 -12.38 0.27
N GLY A 28 7.26 -12.40 -0.20
CA GLY A 28 7.62 -11.98 -1.55
C GLY A 28 7.26 -13.04 -2.58
N ASP A 29 6.69 -12.59 -3.68
CA ASP A 29 6.44 -13.39 -4.88
C ASP A 29 7.39 -12.91 -5.97
N ALA A 30 8.26 -13.79 -6.46
CA ALA A 30 9.29 -13.44 -7.44
C ALA A 30 8.72 -12.87 -8.76
N VAL A 31 7.53 -13.32 -9.17
CA VAL A 31 6.85 -12.84 -10.39
C VAL A 31 6.32 -11.43 -10.14
N LYS A 32 5.67 -11.18 -9.01
CA LYS A 32 5.18 -9.84 -8.64
C LYS A 32 6.32 -8.84 -8.46
N ILE A 33 7.39 -9.25 -7.77
CA ILE A 33 8.57 -8.41 -7.56
C ILE A 33 9.20 -8.01 -8.89
N ARG A 34 9.32 -8.96 -9.83
CA ARG A 34 9.83 -8.66 -11.16
C ARG A 34 8.92 -7.69 -11.92
N ALA A 35 7.60 -7.85 -11.82
CA ALA A 35 6.65 -6.90 -12.41
C ALA A 35 6.80 -5.50 -11.81
N TRP A 36 6.98 -5.38 -10.49
CA TRP A 36 7.25 -4.11 -9.83
C TRP A 36 8.54 -3.46 -10.30
N GLN A 37 9.60 -4.25 -10.50
CA GLN A 37 10.89 -3.76 -11.01
C GLN A 37 10.75 -3.21 -12.44
N ILE A 38 9.99 -3.90 -13.31
CA ILE A 38 9.66 -3.41 -14.66
C ILE A 38 8.85 -2.10 -14.58
N ALA A 39 7.95 -1.98 -13.60
CA ALA A 39 7.20 -0.76 -13.34
C ALA A 39 8.04 0.37 -12.69
N GLY A 40 9.31 0.13 -12.37
CA GLY A 40 10.25 1.14 -11.89
C GLY A 40 10.54 1.10 -10.38
N LEU A 41 10.12 0.05 -9.66
CA LEU A 41 10.59 -0.19 -8.30
C LEU A 41 12.08 -0.59 -8.33
N PRO A 42 12.94 -0.03 -7.47
CA PRO A 42 14.33 -0.48 -7.37
C PRO A 42 14.47 -1.95 -7.00
N VAL A 43 15.62 -2.51 -7.40
CA VAL A 43 15.97 -3.90 -7.13
C VAL A 43 16.56 -4.14 -5.74
N ASP A 44 16.79 -3.07 -4.97
CA ASP A 44 17.36 -3.20 -3.64
C ASP A 44 16.35 -3.81 -2.65
N SER A 45 16.87 -4.50 -1.63
CA SER A 45 16.06 -5.22 -0.65
C SER A 45 15.10 -4.31 0.12
N PHE A 46 15.47 -3.07 0.39
CA PHE A 46 14.65 -2.13 1.14
C PHE A 46 13.43 -1.68 0.32
N SER A 47 13.62 -1.37 -0.97
CA SER A 47 12.53 -1.04 -1.89
C SER A 47 11.59 -2.22 -2.13
N VAL A 48 12.13 -3.44 -2.24
CA VAL A 48 11.33 -4.66 -2.37
C VAL A 48 10.48 -4.89 -1.11
N ASP A 49 11.06 -4.75 0.09
CA ASP A 49 10.32 -4.89 1.35
C ASP A 49 9.21 -3.83 1.45
N ASN A 50 9.48 -2.58 1.06
CA ASN A 50 8.44 -1.54 0.99
C ASN A 50 7.32 -1.89 0.01
N GLY A 51 7.66 -2.45 -1.16
CA GLY A 51 6.67 -2.93 -2.13
C GLY A 51 5.80 -4.07 -1.57
N ILE A 52 6.40 -5.01 -0.84
CA ILE A 52 5.68 -6.09 -0.16
C ILE A 52 4.73 -5.51 0.90
N ILE A 53 5.19 -4.57 1.71
CA ILE A 53 4.35 -3.91 2.73
C ILE A 53 3.20 -3.15 2.06
N ALA A 54 3.47 -2.36 1.03
CA ALA A 54 2.46 -1.56 0.34
C ALA A 54 1.34 -2.42 -0.29
N THR A 55 1.67 -3.63 -0.74
CA THR A 55 0.73 -4.53 -1.41
C THR A 55 0.03 -5.51 -0.47
N ASN A 56 0.62 -5.83 0.70
CA ASN A 56 0.05 -6.79 1.65
C ASN A 56 -0.51 -6.12 2.93
N ALA A 57 -0.29 -4.81 3.13
CA ALA A 57 -0.81 -4.10 4.29
C ALA A 57 -2.34 -4.09 4.30
N ARG A 58 -2.92 -4.29 5.49
CA ARG A 58 -4.37 -4.16 5.70
C ARG A 58 -4.85 -2.72 5.57
N ARG A 59 -4.04 -1.77 6.04
CA ARG A 59 -4.29 -0.33 5.92
C ARG A 59 -3.77 0.17 4.58
N TRP A 60 -4.39 1.22 4.06
CA TRP A 60 -3.87 1.89 2.86
C TRP A 60 -2.45 2.43 3.12
N PRO A 61 -1.50 2.20 2.20
CA PRO A 61 -0.12 2.62 2.40
C PRO A 61 0.02 4.13 2.23
N LEU A 62 0.71 4.77 3.18
CA LEU A 62 1.19 6.15 3.06
C LEU A 62 2.67 6.11 2.71
N CYS A 63 3.01 6.56 1.50
CA CYS A 63 4.38 6.57 1.00
C CYS A 63 5.06 7.92 1.31
N ILE A 64 6.13 7.88 2.11
CA ILE A 64 7.01 9.04 2.32
C ILE A 64 8.13 8.97 1.27
N ASP A 65 8.02 9.77 0.22
CA ASP A 65 8.81 9.60 -0.99
C ASP A 65 9.39 10.94 -1.51
N PRO A 66 10.53 11.40 -0.96
CA PRO A 66 11.15 12.65 -1.39
C PRO A 66 11.67 12.61 -2.83
N GLN A 67 11.87 11.42 -3.41
CA GLN A 67 12.41 11.23 -4.76
C GLN A 67 11.32 10.93 -5.81
N SER A 68 10.05 10.89 -5.39
CA SER A 68 8.91 10.52 -6.25
C SER A 68 9.07 9.17 -6.96
N GLN A 69 9.81 8.24 -6.35
CA GLN A 69 10.03 6.91 -6.89
C GLN A 69 8.83 5.98 -6.71
N ALA A 70 8.26 5.92 -5.51
CA ALA A 70 7.04 5.17 -5.24
C ALA A 70 5.88 5.73 -6.08
N ASN A 71 5.83 7.06 -6.25
CA ASN A 71 4.85 7.71 -7.10
C ASN A 71 4.90 7.20 -8.56
N LYS A 72 6.10 7.21 -9.17
CA LYS A 72 6.31 6.70 -10.53
C LYS A 72 6.01 5.22 -10.64
N TRP A 73 6.43 4.43 -9.66
CA TRP A 73 6.17 3.00 -9.61
C TRP A 73 4.68 2.68 -9.61
N ILE A 74 3.88 3.30 -8.72
CA ILE A 74 2.42 3.08 -8.64
C ILE A 74 1.73 3.49 -9.94
N LYS A 75 2.08 4.66 -10.50
CA LYS A 75 1.52 5.12 -11.79
C LYS A 75 1.82 4.17 -12.95
N ASN A 76 3.02 3.60 -12.99
CA ASN A 76 3.39 2.64 -14.03
C ASN A 76 2.71 1.29 -13.82
N MET A 77 2.59 0.84 -12.57
CA MET A 77 1.95 -0.43 -12.21
C MET A 77 0.45 -0.43 -12.55
N GLU A 78 -0.23 0.69 -12.30
CA GLU A 78 -1.67 0.85 -12.51
C GLU A 78 -2.03 1.52 -13.85
N ARG A 79 -1.08 1.58 -14.79
CA ARG A 79 -1.24 2.27 -16.08
C ARG A 79 -2.44 1.74 -16.88
N ASP A 80 -2.62 0.42 -16.90
CA ASP A 80 -3.69 -0.24 -17.64
C ASP A 80 -5.04 -0.23 -16.88
N ASN A 81 -5.01 0.09 -15.59
CA ASN A 81 -6.17 0.09 -14.69
C ASN A 81 -6.80 1.49 -14.53
N ARG A 82 -6.40 2.46 -15.35
CA ARG A 82 -6.95 3.83 -15.36
C ARG A 82 -6.85 4.55 -14.01
N LEU A 83 -5.69 4.43 -13.34
CA LEU A 83 -5.39 5.09 -12.08
C LEU A 83 -5.86 6.57 -12.05
N ALA A 84 -6.74 6.90 -11.10
CA ALA A 84 -7.14 8.26 -10.83
C ALA A 84 -6.11 8.93 -9.91
N VAL A 85 -5.41 9.95 -10.41
CA VAL A 85 -4.46 10.74 -9.62
C VAL A 85 -5.17 12.00 -9.14
N VAL A 86 -5.23 12.20 -7.82
CA VAL A 86 -5.98 13.31 -7.20
C VAL A 86 -5.13 14.02 -6.15
N LYS A 87 -5.38 15.31 -5.92
CA LYS A 87 -4.77 16.09 -4.84
C LYS A 87 -5.86 16.60 -3.91
N LEU A 88 -5.54 16.71 -2.62
CA LEU A 88 -6.49 17.23 -1.61
C LEU A 88 -6.92 18.68 -1.87
N GLN A 89 -6.12 19.43 -2.64
CA GLN A 89 -6.39 20.82 -3.01
C GLN A 89 -7.39 20.92 -4.18
N ASP A 90 -7.69 19.81 -4.87
CA ASP A 90 -8.60 19.83 -6.02
C ASP A 90 -10.05 19.97 -5.51
N PRO A 91 -10.83 20.98 -5.94
CA PRO A 91 -12.20 21.19 -5.47
C PRO A 91 -13.14 20.00 -5.71
N ASN A 92 -12.80 19.15 -6.69
CA ASN A 92 -13.59 17.99 -7.08
C ASN A 92 -13.03 16.65 -6.57
N TYR A 93 -12.00 16.64 -5.70
CA TYR A 93 -11.34 15.41 -5.30
C TYR A 93 -12.30 14.39 -4.67
N ALA A 94 -13.22 14.85 -3.81
CA ALA A 94 -14.21 14.00 -3.15
C ALA A 94 -15.11 13.28 -4.15
N ARG A 95 -15.56 13.99 -5.20
CA ARG A 95 -16.38 13.41 -6.28
C ARG A 95 -15.59 12.41 -7.12
N THR A 96 -14.32 12.69 -7.39
CA THR A 96 -13.44 11.74 -8.11
C THR A 96 -13.24 10.47 -7.29
N LEU A 97 -13.02 10.60 -5.98
CA LEU A 97 -12.87 9.48 -5.06
C LEU A 97 -14.15 8.64 -4.97
N GLU A 98 -15.31 9.28 -4.83
CA GLU A 98 -16.62 8.60 -4.83
C GLU A 98 -16.83 7.76 -6.10
N ASN A 99 -16.61 8.35 -7.27
CA ASN A 99 -16.71 7.62 -8.54
C ASN A 99 -15.72 6.45 -8.60
N ALA A 100 -14.48 6.66 -8.13
CA ALA A 100 -13.48 5.62 -8.15
C ALA A 100 -13.85 4.44 -7.24
N ILE A 101 -14.44 4.70 -6.07
CA ILE A 101 -14.99 3.67 -5.19
C ILE A 101 -16.15 2.93 -5.90
N GLN A 102 -17.07 3.67 -6.50
CA GLN A 102 -18.24 3.10 -7.17
C GLN A 102 -17.86 2.18 -8.35
N PHE A 103 -16.86 2.56 -9.14
CA PHE A 103 -16.46 1.83 -10.35
C PHE A 103 -15.26 0.88 -10.14
N GLY A 104 -14.70 0.83 -8.93
CA GLY A 104 -13.52 0.01 -8.64
C GLY A 104 -12.24 0.49 -9.31
N THR A 105 -12.12 1.80 -9.55
CA THR A 105 -10.92 2.40 -10.17
C THR A 105 -9.86 2.68 -9.09
N PRO A 106 -8.59 2.31 -9.29
CA PRO A 106 -7.51 2.65 -8.36
C PRO A 106 -7.36 4.17 -8.20
N VAL A 107 -7.02 4.63 -7.00
CA VAL A 107 -6.78 6.05 -6.70
C VAL A 107 -5.41 6.25 -6.07
N LEU A 108 -4.68 7.27 -6.53
CA LEU A 108 -3.47 7.78 -5.91
C LEU A 108 -3.70 9.21 -5.44
N LEU A 109 -3.73 9.41 -4.12
CA LEU A 109 -3.68 10.74 -3.51
C LEU A 109 -2.24 11.25 -3.47
N GLU A 110 -1.98 12.41 -4.08
CA GLU A 110 -0.67 13.06 -4.07
C GLU A 110 -0.65 14.29 -3.16
N ASN A 111 0.56 14.66 -2.72
CA ASN A 111 0.84 15.87 -1.96
C ASN A 111 -0.08 16.01 -0.74
N ILE A 112 -0.17 14.92 0.03
CA ILE A 112 -0.94 14.86 1.26
C ILE A 112 -0.30 15.79 2.29
N ASN A 113 -1.13 16.61 2.95
CA ASN A 113 -0.72 17.49 4.04
C ASN A 113 -0.69 16.72 5.36
N GLU A 114 -0.15 17.34 6.42
CA GLU A 114 -0.18 16.76 7.78
C GLU A 114 -1.62 16.55 8.29
N GLU A 115 -2.54 17.42 7.86
CA GLU A 115 -3.96 17.32 8.14
C GLU A 115 -4.71 16.73 6.93
N LEU A 116 -5.51 15.71 7.21
CA LEU A 116 -6.41 15.07 6.25
C LEU A 116 -7.84 15.54 6.48
N ASP A 117 -8.61 15.59 5.39
CA ASP A 117 -10.04 15.87 5.46
C ASP A 117 -10.76 14.69 6.14
N PRO A 118 -11.58 14.92 7.19
CA PRO A 118 -12.35 13.89 7.88
C PRO A 118 -13.24 13.03 6.96
N ILE A 119 -13.61 13.52 5.77
CA ILE A 119 -14.36 12.72 4.80
C ILE A 119 -13.64 11.43 4.40
N LEU A 120 -12.30 11.39 4.52
CA LEU A 120 -11.48 10.23 4.19
C LEU A 120 -11.49 9.16 5.29
N ASP A 121 -11.93 9.47 6.51
CA ASP A 121 -11.81 8.56 7.66
C ASP A 121 -12.48 7.21 7.41
N ASN A 122 -13.71 7.22 6.89
CA ASN A 122 -14.43 5.97 6.60
C ASN A 122 -13.72 5.12 5.54
N VAL A 123 -13.12 5.76 4.53
CA VAL A 123 -12.37 5.08 3.47
C VAL A 123 -11.05 4.53 4.01
N LEU A 124 -10.32 5.34 4.79
CA LEU A 124 -9.00 4.99 5.33
C LEU A 124 -9.08 3.87 6.37
N LEU A 125 -10.13 3.89 7.19
CA LEU A 125 -10.43 2.85 8.18
C LEU A 125 -11.08 1.62 7.55
N LYS A 126 -11.47 1.68 6.27
CA LYS A 126 -12.25 0.64 5.58
C LYS A 126 -13.53 0.29 6.35
N ALA A 127 -14.19 1.31 6.90
CA ALA A 127 -15.45 1.20 7.64
C ALA A 127 -16.62 0.97 6.66
N THR A 128 -16.68 -0.24 6.11
CA THR A 128 -17.68 -0.70 5.15
C THR A 128 -18.78 -1.50 5.84
N PHE A 129 -19.97 -1.53 5.23
CA PHE A 129 -21.15 -2.21 5.75
C PHE A 129 -21.75 -3.10 4.64
N LYS A 130 -22.15 -4.32 4.98
CA LYS A 130 -22.90 -5.17 4.04
C LYS A 130 -24.38 -4.89 4.14
N GLN A 131 -24.98 -4.35 3.09
CA GLN A 131 -26.43 -4.22 2.98
C GLN A 131 -26.95 -5.11 1.85
N GLN A 132 -27.83 -6.06 2.20
CA GLN A 132 -28.49 -6.99 1.25
C GLN A 132 -27.54 -7.76 0.31
N GLY A 133 -26.34 -8.12 0.79
CA GLY A 133 -25.37 -8.92 0.02
C GLY A 133 -24.40 -8.10 -0.84
N VAL A 134 -24.54 -6.77 -0.86
CA VAL A 134 -23.58 -5.84 -1.45
C VAL A 134 -22.72 -5.24 -0.34
N GLU A 135 -21.39 -5.26 -0.50
CA GLU A 135 -20.47 -4.46 0.34
C GLU A 135 -20.60 -3.00 -0.07
N VAL A 136 -21.00 -2.14 0.87
CA VAL A 136 -21.17 -0.69 0.69
C VAL A 136 -20.17 0.04 1.58
#